data_AF-C7R1F0-F1
#
_entry.id   AF-C7R1F0-F1
#
_cell.length_a   1.000
_cell.length_b   1.000
_cell.length_c   1.000
_cell.angle_alpha   90.00
_cell.angle_beta   90.00
_cell.angle_gamma   90.00
#
_symmetry.space_group_name_H-M   'P 1'
#
loop_
_entity.id
_entity.type
_entity.pdbx_description
1 polymer ?
#
loop_
_entity_poly.entity_id
_entity_poly.type
_entity_poly.pdbx_seq_one_letter_code
_entity_poly.pdbx_strand_id
1 'polypeptide(L)'
;MSDFKPGDRVRVKANHTVHGGREAWIRESSDSCCGYEVLLEGAKETVWIPPSYLISLATTTPPVREVTLTTAASLISGDRAKDYGDAAESFTRLAALWTPILGVDVTPEQVALCLTQLKISRLVGTPGHTDSWVDAAGYIALGSEIAARGRDEG
;
A
#
# COMPACT_ATOMS: atom_id res chain seq x y z
N MET A 1 35.98 -0.25 12.65
CA MET A 1 35.35 0.95 12.05
C MET A 1 36.35 1.49 11.07
N SER A 2 36.08 1.37 9.77
CA SER A 2 36.98 1.82 8.70
C SER A 2 36.86 3.33 8.51
N ASP A 3 38.00 4.01 8.37
CA ASP A 3 38.11 5.46 8.19
C ASP A 3 37.53 5.89 6.83
N PHE A 4 36.44 6.67 6.84
CA PHE A 4 35.87 7.32 5.65
C PHE A 4 36.42 8.74 5.50
N LYS A 5 36.67 9.19 4.26
CA LYS A 5 37.19 10.54 3.98
C LYS A 5 36.07 11.47 3.45
N PRO A 6 36.14 12.78 3.73
CA PRO A 6 35.20 13.76 3.18
C PRO A 6 35.17 13.73 1.64
N GLY A 7 33.98 13.53 1.06
CA GLY A 7 33.77 13.44 -0.40
C GLY A 7 33.47 12.04 -0.93
N ASP A 8 33.60 11.00 -0.11
CA ASP A 8 33.26 9.63 -0.51
C ASP A 8 31.73 9.47 -0.61
N ARG A 9 31.23 9.01 -1.77
CA ARG A 9 29.83 8.54 -1.90
C ARG A 9 29.72 7.18 -1.25
N VAL A 10 29.10 7.11 -0.08
CA VAL A 10 28.83 5.82 0.57
C VAL A 10 27.51 5.28 0.04
N ARG A 11 27.56 4.13 -0.64
CA ARG A 11 26.36 3.39 -1.03
C ARG A 11 25.77 2.74 0.22
N VAL A 12 24.73 3.34 0.76
CA VAL A 12 24.00 2.72 1.87
C VAL A 12 22.93 1.84 1.26
N LYS A 13 23.13 0.51 1.32
CA LYS A 13 22.04 -0.42 1.03
C LYS A 13 21.02 -0.27 2.16
N ALA A 14 19.81 0.18 1.84
CA ALA A 14 18.69 0.03 2.75
C ALA A 14 18.59 -1.47 3.08
N ASN A 15 18.77 -1.81 4.35
CA ASN A 15 18.65 -3.20 4.79
C ASN A 15 17.18 -3.59 4.73
N HIS A 16 16.85 -4.32 3.66
CA HIS A 16 15.61 -5.05 3.38
C HIS A 16 14.54 -4.39 2.50
N THR A 17 14.25 -5.18 1.45
CA THR A 17 13.39 -5.01 0.29
C THR A 17 11.92 -5.25 0.60
N VAL A 18 11.07 -4.28 0.30
CA VAL A 18 9.67 -4.51 -0.11
C VAL A 18 9.45 -3.66 -1.36
N HIS A 19 9.38 -4.34 -2.51
CA HIS A 19 9.22 -3.83 -3.88
C HIS A 19 9.99 -2.56 -4.28
N GLY A 20 11.11 -2.78 -4.99
CA GLY A 20 11.92 -1.73 -5.62
C GLY A 20 12.98 -1.20 -4.67
N GLY A 21 14.15 -1.85 -4.66
CA GLY A 21 15.28 -1.47 -3.80
C GLY A 21 15.78 -0.07 -4.13
N ARG A 22 15.16 0.95 -3.51
CA ARG A 22 15.57 2.33 -3.68
C ARG A 22 16.88 2.56 -2.94
N GLU A 23 17.92 2.83 -3.69
CA GLU A 23 19.24 3.19 -3.19
C GLU A 23 19.21 4.64 -2.67
N ALA A 24 19.94 4.92 -1.61
CA ALA A 24 20.15 6.28 -1.13
C ALA A 24 21.64 6.58 -1.15
N TRP A 25 21.99 7.74 -1.71
CA TRP A 25 23.35 8.23 -1.74
C TRP A 25 23.49 9.30 -0.67
N ILE A 26 24.42 9.11 0.25
CA ILE A 26 24.72 10.07 1.31
C ILE A 26 26.09 10.69 1.01
N ARG A 27 26.16 12.02 1.05
CA ARG A 27 27.41 12.79 1.00
C ARG A 27 27.49 13.70 2.22
N GLU A 28 28.64 13.72 2.88
CA GLU A 28 28.91 14.71 3.92
C GLU A 28 29.08 16.09 3.26
N SER A 29 28.34 17.09 3.74
CA SER A 29 28.41 18.44 3.20
C SER A 29 29.79 19.05 3.49
N SER A 30 30.42 19.65 2.48
CA SER A 30 31.70 20.35 2.62
C SER A 30 31.56 21.75 3.25
N ASP A 31 30.33 22.24 3.36
CA ASP A 31 30.05 23.52 3.97
C ASP A 31 29.90 23.34 5.48
N SER A 32 30.43 24.31 6.23
CA SER A 32 30.79 24.29 7.66
C SER A 32 29.66 24.03 8.67
N CYS A 33 28.50 23.55 8.24
CA CYS A 33 27.41 23.08 9.09
C CYS A 33 27.31 21.56 8.96
N CYS A 34 27.85 20.83 9.95
CA CYS A 34 27.78 19.37 10.08
C CYS A 34 26.39 18.86 9.70
N GLY A 35 26.27 18.25 8.52
CA GLY A 35 25.00 17.81 7.92
C GLY A 35 25.26 16.97 6.69
N TYR A 36 24.25 16.22 6.28
CA TYR A 36 24.36 15.25 5.20
C TYR A 36 23.45 15.65 4.04
N GLU A 37 23.98 15.57 2.83
CA GLU A 37 23.16 15.60 1.61
C GLU A 37 22.72 14.18 1.29
N VAL A 38 21.41 13.97 1.26
CA VAL A 38 20.82 12.68 0.88
C VAL A 38 20.15 12.83 -0.48
N LEU A 39 20.51 11.94 -1.41
CA LEU A 39 19.83 11.77 -2.69
C LEU A 39 19.13 10.41 -2.69
N LEU A 40 17.81 10.43 -2.70
CA LEU A 40 17.00 9.23 -2.88
C LEU A 40 17.00 8.82 -4.35
N GLU A 41 17.03 7.52 -4.65
CA GLU A 41 16.94 7.04 -6.02
C GLU A 41 15.67 7.53 -6.73
N GLY A 42 15.87 8.18 -7.87
CA GLY A 42 14.81 8.82 -8.66
C GLY A 42 14.52 10.30 -8.31
N ALA A 43 15.12 10.84 -7.25
CA ALA A 43 15.01 12.26 -6.93
C ALA A 43 15.93 13.09 -7.85
N LYS A 44 15.43 14.26 -8.29
CA LYS A 44 16.21 15.20 -9.11
C LYS A 44 17.11 16.11 -8.27
N GLU A 45 16.87 16.19 -6.96
CA GLU A 45 17.51 17.13 -6.05
C GLU A 45 17.92 16.44 -4.75
N THR A 46 19.01 16.92 -4.16
CA THR A 46 19.49 16.51 -2.84
C THR A 46 18.72 17.25 -1.75
N VAL A 47 18.49 16.58 -0.63
CA VAL A 47 17.93 17.20 0.58
C VAL A 47 19.01 17.26 1.64
N TRP A 48 19.21 18.44 2.24
CA TRP A 48 20.11 18.59 3.38
C TRP A 48 19.40 18.16 4.66
N ILE A 49 20.05 17.30 5.46
CA ILE A 49 19.52 16.84 6.75
C ILE A 49 20.56 17.02 7.87
N PRO A 50 20.13 17.45 9.06
CA PRO A 50 21.02 17.52 10.22
C PRO A 50 21.38 16.10 10.73
N PRO A 51 22.54 15.90 11.39
CA PRO A 51 23.02 14.59 11.85
C PRO A 51 22.05 13.86 12.78
N SER A 52 21.27 14.60 13.57
CA SER A 52 20.23 14.06 14.46
C SER A 52 19.10 13.33 13.74
N TYR A 53 18.87 13.66 12.46
CA TYR A 53 17.80 13.07 11.64
C TYR A 53 18.24 11.84 10.84
N LEU A 54 19.54 11.56 10.76
CA LEU A 54 20.09 10.53 9.89
C LEU A 54 19.69 9.11 10.31
N ILE A 55 19.51 8.89 11.62
CA ILE A 55 19.04 7.61 12.17
C ILE A 55 17.52 7.45 11.93
N SER A 56 16.76 8.55 12.01
CA SER A 56 15.30 8.57 11.88
C SER A 56 14.85 8.27 10.44
N LEU A 57 15.51 8.87 9.45
CA LEU A 57 15.23 8.65 8.03
C LEU A 57 15.56 7.21 7.56
N ALA A 58 16.47 6.52 8.24
CA ALA A 58 17.03 5.25 7.79
C ALA A 58 16.33 4.00 8.36
N THR A 59 15.36 4.12 9.29
CA THR A 59 15.02 2.95 10.15
C THR A 59 13.55 2.64 10.40
N THR A 60 12.57 3.33 9.81
CA THR A 60 11.16 2.95 10.04
C THR A 60 10.59 2.18 8.86
N THR A 61 10.77 0.86 8.86
CA THR A 61 9.91 -0.02 8.06
C THR A 61 8.49 0.09 8.61
N PRO A 62 7.49 0.50 7.79
CA PRO A 62 6.12 0.58 8.26
C PRO A 62 5.67 -0.82 8.73
N PRO A 63 4.88 -0.90 9.81
CA PRO A 63 4.38 -2.18 10.28
C PRO A 63 3.55 -2.87 9.20
N VAL A 64 3.54 -4.21 9.17
CA VAL A 64 2.84 -5.01 8.14
C VAL A 64 1.39 -4.57 7.94
N ARG A 65 0.67 -4.25 9.03
CA ARG A 65 -0.71 -3.75 8.97
C ARG A 65 -0.87 -2.48 8.13
N GLU A 66 0.10 -1.57 8.18
CA GLU A 66 0.07 -0.33 7.41
C GLU A 66 0.36 -0.61 5.93
N VAL A 67 1.33 -1.49 5.65
CA VAL A 67 1.59 -1.96 4.29
C VAL A 67 0.36 -2.63 3.69
N THR A 68 -0.36 -3.46 4.45
CA THR A 68 -1.60 -4.10 4.00
C THR A 68 -2.66 -3.07 3.62
N LEU A 69 -2.92 -2.09 4.49
CA LEU A 69 -3.96 -1.07 4.25
C LEU A 69 -3.60 -0.16 3.07
N THR A 70 -2.36 0.31 3.00
CA THR A 70 -1.90 1.18 1.91
C THR A 70 -1.89 0.45 0.56
N THR A 71 -1.48 -0.82 0.54
CA THR A 71 -1.54 -1.65 -0.67
C THR A 71 -2.98 -1.89 -1.11
N ALA A 72 -3.88 -2.21 -0.18
CA ALA A 72 -5.30 -2.39 -0.47
C ALA A 72 -5.91 -1.11 -1.07
N ALA A 73 -5.67 0.04 -0.46
CA ALA A 73 -6.10 1.34 -0.97
C ALA A 73 -5.57 1.61 -2.39
N SER A 74 -4.28 1.39 -2.62
CA SER A 74 -3.68 1.56 -3.95
C SER A 74 -4.29 0.62 -5.01
N LEU A 75 -4.65 -0.61 -4.64
CA LEU A 75 -5.22 -1.57 -5.58
C LEU A 75 -6.66 -1.24 -5.96
N ILE A 76 -7.45 -0.71 -5.03
CA ILE A 76 -8.85 -0.36 -5.28
C ILE A 76 -9.02 1.04 -5.88
N SER A 77 -8.04 1.94 -5.69
CA SER A 77 -8.06 3.31 -6.24
C SER A 77 -7.14 3.49 -7.46
N GLY A 78 -6.25 2.54 -7.74
CA GLY A 78 -5.26 2.60 -8.82
C GLY A 78 -5.77 2.03 -10.15
N ASP A 79 -4.86 1.50 -10.97
CA ASP A 79 -5.16 1.11 -12.36
C ASP A 79 -6.29 0.07 -12.51
N ARG A 80 -6.60 -0.72 -11.47
CA ARG A 80 -7.77 -1.62 -11.49
C ARG A 80 -9.10 -0.86 -11.54
N ALA A 81 -9.23 0.31 -10.91
CA ALA A 81 -10.45 1.12 -11.04
C ALA A 81 -10.65 1.61 -12.48
N LYS A 82 -9.55 1.86 -13.22
CA LYS A 82 -9.61 2.25 -14.62
C LYS A 82 -10.04 1.09 -15.53
N ASP A 83 -9.57 -0.12 -15.23
CA ASP A 83 -9.86 -1.30 -16.05
C ASP A 83 -11.23 -1.93 -15.77
N TYR A 84 -11.70 -1.90 -14.51
CA TYR A 84 -12.95 -2.56 -14.09
C TYR A 84 -14.15 -1.61 -13.96
N GLY A 85 -13.94 -0.29 -14.06
CA GLY A 85 -14.99 0.72 -13.89
C GLY A 85 -15.41 0.92 -12.42
N ASP A 86 -16.54 1.59 -12.20
CA ASP A 86 -17.05 1.84 -10.85
C ASP A 86 -17.34 0.51 -10.11
N ALA A 87 -16.83 0.39 -8.89
CA ALA A 87 -17.02 -0.79 -8.06
C ALA A 87 -18.50 -1.00 -7.72
N ALA A 88 -19.26 0.09 -7.53
CA ALA A 88 -20.70 0.01 -7.26
C ALA A 88 -21.47 -0.58 -8.45
N GLU A 89 -21.16 -0.17 -9.68
CA GLU A 89 -21.75 -0.77 -10.89
C GLU A 89 -21.38 -2.25 -11.03
N SER A 90 -20.11 -2.57 -10.79
CA SER A 90 -19.62 -3.95 -10.86
C SER A 90 -20.30 -4.86 -9.84
N PHE A 91 -20.46 -4.41 -8.60
CA PHE A 91 -21.11 -5.21 -7.57
C PHE A 91 -22.61 -5.30 -7.78
N THR A 92 -23.24 -4.24 -8.30
CA THR A 92 -24.65 -4.28 -8.75
C THR A 92 -24.87 -5.32 -9.85
N ARG A 93 -23.99 -5.37 -10.85
CA ARG A 93 -24.03 -6.40 -11.90
C ARG A 93 -23.87 -7.80 -11.34
N LEU A 94 -22.91 -8.01 -10.43
CA LEU A 94 -22.72 -9.31 -9.78
C LEU A 94 -23.94 -9.71 -8.95
N ALA A 95 -24.54 -8.78 -8.22
CA ALA A 95 -25.74 -9.03 -7.42
C ALA A 95 -26.89 -9.51 -8.30
N ALA A 96 -27.14 -8.81 -9.42
CA ALA A 96 -28.14 -9.20 -10.42
C ALA A 96 -27.86 -10.57 -11.06
N LEU A 97 -26.59 -10.95 -11.23
CA LEU A 97 -26.22 -12.28 -11.71
C LEU A 97 -26.42 -13.38 -10.67
N TRP A 98 -26.18 -13.08 -9.39
CA TRP A 98 -26.30 -14.05 -8.30
C TRP A 98 -27.75 -14.29 -7.86
N THR A 99 -28.60 -13.26 -7.91
CA THR A 99 -30.01 -13.35 -7.54
C THR A 99 -30.74 -14.55 -8.16
N PRO A 100 -30.74 -14.76 -9.50
CA PRO A 100 -31.42 -15.91 -10.08
C PRO A 100 -30.75 -17.26 -9.76
N ILE A 101 -29.46 -17.26 -9.44
CA ILE A 101 -28.72 -18.49 -9.07
C ILE A 101 -29.08 -18.91 -7.64
N LEU A 102 -29.17 -17.96 -6.72
CA LEU A 102 -29.41 -18.20 -5.29
C LEU A 102 -30.90 -18.23 -4.93
N GLY A 103 -31.76 -17.69 -5.81
CA GLY A 103 -33.20 -17.59 -5.56
C GLY A 103 -33.59 -16.56 -4.50
N VAL A 104 -32.70 -15.62 -4.19
CA VAL A 104 -32.91 -14.53 -3.24
C VAL A 104 -32.34 -13.24 -3.81
N ASP A 105 -32.94 -12.09 -3.48
CA ASP A 105 -32.41 -10.80 -3.90
C ASP A 105 -31.07 -10.54 -3.20
N VAL A 106 -30.02 -10.42 -4.00
CA VAL A 106 -28.67 -10.08 -3.54
C VAL A 106 -28.44 -8.58 -3.69
N THR A 107 -27.86 -7.95 -2.68
CA THR A 107 -27.47 -6.53 -2.74
C THR A 107 -25.97 -6.36 -3.08
N PRO A 108 -25.54 -5.21 -3.62
CA PRO A 108 -24.12 -4.94 -3.88
C PRO A 108 -23.23 -5.03 -2.63
N GLU A 109 -23.75 -4.65 -1.46
CA GLU A 109 -23.04 -4.79 -0.17
C GLU A 109 -22.84 -6.26 0.19
N GLN A 110 -23.85 -7.11 -0.04
CA GLN A 110 -23.74 -8.55 0.18
C GLN A 110 -22.69 -9.17 -0.75
N VAL A 111 -22.58 -8.70 -1.99
CA VAL A 111 -21.50 -9.12 -2.89
C VAL A 111 -20.13 -8.78 -2.29
N ALA A 112 -19.93 -7.56 -1.78
CA ALA A 112 -18.67 -7.16 -1.15
C ALA A 112 -18.31 -8.07 0.04
N LEU A 113 -19.28 -8.39 0.89
CA LEU A 113 -19.11 -9.28 2.04
C LEU A 113 -18.77 -10.71 1.62
N CYS A 114 -19.45 -11.24 0.60
CA CYS A 114 -19.19 -12.58 0.07
C CYS A 114 -17.80 -12.69 -0.57
N LEU A 115 -17.38 -11.68 -1.35
CA LEU A 115 -16.02 -11.64 -1.93
C LEU A 115 -14.94 -11.52 -0.85
N THR A 116 -15.23 -10.81 0.24
CA THR A 116 -14.36 -10.79 1.42
C THR A 116 -14.23 -12.18 2.03
N GLN A 117 -15.36 -12.88 2.24
CA GLN A 117 -15.37 -14.24 2.78
C GLN A 117 -14.61 -15.24 1.89
N LEU A 118 -14.63 -15.06 0.58
CA LEU A 118 -13.83 -15.87 -0.35
C LEU A 118 -12.31 -15.73 -0.09
N LYS A 119 -11.84 -14.56 0.33
CA LYS A 119 -10.43 -14.36 0.70
C LYS A 119 -10.13 -14.92 2.09
N ILE A 120 -11.06 -14.75 3.02
CA ILE A 120 -10.98 -15.36 4.36
C ILE A 120 -10.90 -16.89 4.26
N SER A 121 -11.70 -17.54 3.41
CA SER A 121 -11.68 -19.00 3.26
C SER A 121 -10.30 -19.51 2.83
N ARG A 122 -9.60 -18.78 1.95
CA ARG A 122 -8.21 -19.09 1.58
C ARG A 122 -7.25 -18.93 2.76
N LEU A 123 -7.46 -17.92 3.61
CA LEU A 123 -6.64 -17.69 4.80
C LEU A 123 -6.84 -18.76 5.87
N VAL A 124 -8.01 -19.38 5.96
CA VAL A 124 -8.25 -20.51 6.88
C VAL A 124 -7.29 -21.66 6.59
N GLY A 125 -7.06 -21.99 5.31
CA GLY A 125 -6.10 -23.02 4.91
C GLY A 125 -4.64 -22.54 4.86
N THR A 126 -4.44 -21.26 4.54
CA THR A 126 -3.09 -20.69 4.32
C THR A 126 -2.96 -19.27 4.91
N PRO A 127 -2.79 -19.13 6.24
CA PRO A 127 -2.72 -17.81 6.90
C PRO A 127 -1.57 -16.91 6.40
N GLY A 128 -0.49 -17.52 5.90
CA GLY A 128 0.67 -16.82 5.33
C GLY A 128 0.45 -16.21 3.94
N HIS A 129 -0.74 -16.36 3.35
CA HIS A 129 -1.04 -15.80 2.03
C HIS A 129 -1.34 -14.29 2.12
N THR A 130 -0.30 -13.47 2.14
CA THR A 130 -0.36 -12.01 2.35
C THR A 130 -1.37 -11.31 1.43
N ASP A 131 -1.46 -11.69 0.16
CA ASP A 131 -2.37 -11.04 -0.79
C ASP A 131 -3.84 -11.23 -0.42
N SER A 132 -4.19 -12.31 0.27
CA SER A 132 -5.58 -12.55 0.68
C SER A 132 -6.02 -11.62 1.82
N TRP A 133 -5.08 -11.18 2.66
CA TRP A 133 -5.35 -10.12 3.65
C TRP A 133 -5.58 -8.77 2.98
N VAL A 134 -4.76 -8.44 1.96
CA VAL A 134 -4.87 -7.21 1.18
C VAL A 134 -6.19 -7.18 0.40
N ASP A 135 -6.53 -8.26 -0.30
CA ASP A 135 -7.78 -8.38 -1.04
C ASP A 135 -9.01 -8.26 -0.13
N ALA A 136 -8.99 -8.91 1.04
CA ALA A 136 -10.09 -8.84 2.01
C ALA A 136 -10.29 -7.39 2.50
N ALA A 137 -9.20 -6.70 2.83
CA ALA A 137 -9.27 -5.28 3.22
C ALA A 137 -9.82 -4.40 2.08
N GLY A 138 -9.41 -4.67 0.83
CA GLY A 138 -9.90 -3.97 -0.35
C GLY A 138 -11.41 -4.15 -0.55
N TYR A 139 -11.92 -5.38 -0.48
CA TYR A 139 -13.36 -5.66 -0.64
C TYR A 139 -14.20 -5.05 0.49
N ILE A 140 -13.71 -5.06 1.73
CA ILE A 140 -14.38 -4.39 2.85
C ILE A 140 -14.46 -2.87 2.62
N ALA A 141 -13.37 -2.25 2.17
CA ALA A 141 -13.36 -0.82 1.89
C ALA A 141 -14.35 -0.44 0.77
N LEU A 142 -14.38 -1.20 -0.32
CA LEU A 142 -15.36 -1.01 -1.40
C LEU A 142 -16.81 -1.20 -0.92
N GLY A 143 -17.06 -2.21 -0.08
CA GLY A 143 -18.38 -2.42 0.52
C GLY A 143 -18.82 -1.24 1.41
N SER A 144 -17.88 -0.66 2.16
CA SER A 144 -18.14 0.54 2.98
C SER A 144 -18.52 1.75 2.14
N GLU A 145 -17.88 1.94 0.99
CA GLU A 145 -18.20 3.04 0.06
C GLU A 145 -19.62 2.87 -0.51
N ILE A 146 -19.95 1.67 -1.00
CA ILE A 146 -21.27 1.34 -1.54
C ILE A 146 -22.36 1.58 -0.48
N ALA A 147 -22.15 1.09 0.75
CA ALA A 147 -23.08 1.29 1.86
C ALA A 147 -23.20 2.76 2.32
N ALA A 148 -22.21 3.61 2.04
CA ALA A 148 -22.31 5.04 2.29
C ALA A 148 -23.23 5.71 1.25
N ARG A 149 -23.08 5.38 -0.04
CA ARG A 149 -23.92 5.93 -1.12
C ARG A 149 -25.41 5.63 -0.91
N GLY A 150 -25.76 4.40 -0.51
CA GLY A 150 -27.15 4.01 -0.24
C GLY A 150 -27.80 4.75 0.95
N ARG A 151 -27.04 5.45 1.79
CA ARG A 151 -27.56 6.28 2.88
C ARG A 151 -27.87 7.72 2.48
N ASP A 152 -27.27 8.21 1.40
CA ASP A 152 -27.47 9.58 0.92
C ASP A 152 -28.66 9.69 -0.06
N GLU A 153 -29.16 8.56 -0.57
CA GLU A 153 -30.29 8.47 -1.50
C GLU A 153 -31.65 8.19 -0.83
N GLY A 154 -31.70 8.01 0.49
CA GLY A 154 -32.90 7.71 1.29
C GLY A 154 -33.29 8.83 2.24
#